data_AF-A0A432SUH6-F1
#
_entry.id   AF-A0A432SUH6-F1
#
_cell.length_a   1.000
_cell.length_b   1.000
_cell.length_c   1.000
_cell.angle_alpha   90.00
_cell.angle_beta   90.00
_cell.angle_gamma   90.00
#
_symmetry.space_group_name_H-M   'P 1'
#
loop_
_entity.id
_entity.type
_entity.pdbx_description
1 polymer ?
#
loop_
_entity_poly.entity_id
_entity_poly.type
_entity_poly.pdbx_seq_one_letter_code
_entity_poly.pdbx_strand_id
1 'polypeptide(L)'
;MHKEYRRFLLRKEVVSILKDLQTKVYPSDIFFTKVKLCRETKYIHTHNSYHKVIQRGLEPAKSVIYKPVSKKKFKQKKKKRKGAPIRLDDYLLKLETCTVHIEAYHRHLKGLYILIVPDNCFTHETSKKLHDTYIGKYIESDVSNDPRYEQKYLTLFGNPSRNPYNIYTIFKDLEQKRIASATEVITKEMKSADAVRIYLYDKYILLLDTVKTLQNDT
;
A
#
# COMPACT_ATOMS: atom_id res chain seq x y z
N MET A 1 -16.24 5.29 13.11
CA MET A 1 -15.83 5.36 11.69
C MET A 1 -15.86 3.95 11.13
N HIS A 2 -16.88 3.59 10.35
CA HIS A 2 -16.98 2.24 9.79
C HIS A 2 -15.98 2.09 8.65
N LYS A 3 -14.98 1.21 8.83
CA LYS A 3 -14.12 0.79 7.74
C LYS A 3 -14.83 -0.34 7.01
N GLU A 4 -14.75 -0.39 5.69
CA GLU A 4 -15.32 -1.53 4.94
C GLU A 4 -14.60 -2.86 5.27
N TYR A 5 -13.35 -2.78 5.75
CA TYR A 5 -12.51 -3.94 6.06
C TYR A 5 -11.55 -3.66 7.23
N ARG A 6 -11.23 -4.72 7.98
CA ARG A 6 -10.12 -4.78 8.94
C ARG A 6 -8.91 -5.47 8.31
N ARG A 7 -7.72 -5.10 8.77
CA ARG A 7 -6.43 -5.60 8.27
C ARG A 7 -5.60 -6.15 9.41
N PHE A 8 -5.12 -7.37 9.29
CA PHE A 8 -4.24 -8.00 10.26
C PHE A 8 -2.93 -8.39 9.59
N LEU A 9 -1.81 -8.03 10.22
CA LEU A 9 -0.50 -8.53 9.83
C LEU A 9 -0.40 -10.00 10.23
N LEU A 10 0.08 -10.83 9.31
CA LEU A 10 0.27 -12.26 9.54
C LEU A 10 1.76 -12.61 9.58
N ARG A 11 2.09 -13.55 10.47
CA ARG A 11 3.44 -14.14 10.53
C ARG A 11 3.73 -15.00 9.29
N LYS A 12 5.00 -15.09 8.90
CA LYS A 12 5.47 -15.78 7.67
C LYS A 12 5.06 -17.25 7.59
N GLU A 13 4.85 -17.89 8.74
CA GLU A 13 4.47 -19.30 8.85
C GLU A 13 3.12 -19.58 8.20
N VAL A 14 2.30 -18.56 7.96
CA VAL A 14 1.02 -18.67 7.25
C VAL A 14 1.15 -19.27 5.84
N VAL A 15 2.32 -19.13 5.22
CA VAL A 15 2.62 -19.67 3.89
C VAL A 15 2.47 -21.20 3.85
N SER A 16 2.74 -21.90 4.96
CA SER A 16 2.55 -23.36 5.03
C SER A 16 1.11 -23.73 4.73
N ILE A 17 0.17 -23.10 5.43
CA ILE A 17 -1.26 -23.33 5.27
C ILE A 17 -1.76 -22.91 3.88
N LEU A 18 -1.28 -21.78 3.35
CA LEU A 18 -1.72 -21.31 2.03
C LEU A 18 -1.42 -22.34 0.92
N LYS A 19 -0.30 -23.07 1.04
CA LYS A 19 0.04 -24.15 0.11
C LYS A 19 -0.89 -25.35 0.25
N ASP A 20 -1.25 -25.69 1.49
CA ASP A 20 -2.02 -26.90 1.79
C ASP A 20 -3.50 -26.77 1.40
N LEU A 21 -4.06 -25.56 1.43
CA LEU A 21 -5.49 -25.34 1.23
C LEU A 21 -5.97 -25.33 -0.24
N GLN A 22 -5.09 -25.57 -1.23
CA GLN A 22 -5.42 -25.50 -2.69
C GLN A 22 -6.29 -24.29 -3.07
N THR A 23 -6.01 -23.16 -2.44
CA THR A 23 -6.87 -21.99 -2.48
C THR A 23 -6.87 -21.33 -3.84
N LYS A 24 -7.99 -20.69 -4.21
CA LYS A 24 -8.03 -19.88 -5.44
C LYS A 24 -7.08 -18.70 -5.25
N VAL A 25 -6.07 -18.65 -6.12
CA VAL A 25 -5.07 -17.59 -6.13
C VAL A 25 -5.38 -16.62 -7.26
N TYR A 26 -5.43 -15.33 -6.93
CA TYR A 26 -5.63 -14.25 -7.89
C TYR A 26 -4.40 -13.34 -7.96
N PRO A 27 -3.43 -13.65 -8.85
CA PRO A 27 -2.27 -12.81 -9.04
C PRO A 27 -2.66 -11.41 -9.48
N SER A 28 -2.12 -10.42 -8.79
CA SER A 28 -2.44 -9.01 -8.97
C SER A 28 -1.19 -8.18 -9.20
N ASP A 29 -1.25 -7.26 -10.15
CA ASP A 29 -0.22 -6.25 -10.43
C ASP A 29 -0.85 -4.87 -10.34
N ILE A 30 -0.43 -4.10 -9.33
CA ILE A 30 -1.02 -2.82 -8.95
C ILE A 30 0.04 -1.74 -9.02
N PHE A 31 -0.30 -0.59 -9.58
CA PHE A 31 0.58 0.58 -9.51
C PHE A 31 -0.21 1.88 -9.48
N PHE A 32 0.38 2.91 -8.87
CA PHE A 32 -0.22 4.23 -8.77
C PHE A 32 0.36 5.15 -9.83
N THR A 33 -0.47 6.03 -10.39
CA THR A 33 -0.03 7.15 -11.25
C THR A 33 -0.29 8.50 -10.60
N LYS A 34 -1.08 8.53 -9.52
CA LYS A 34 -1.36 9.71 -8.72
C LYS A 34 -1.60 9.27 -7.28
N VAL A 35 -0.86 9.85 -6.35
CA VAL A 35 -1.04 9.68 -4.91
C VAL A 35 -1.07 11.09 -4.32
N LYS A 36 -2.22 11.52 -3.82
CA LYS A 36 -2.43 12.80 -3.11
C LYS A 36 -3.39 12.55 -1.96
N LEU A 37 -3.36 13.41 -0.94
CA LEU A 37 -4.16 13.28 0.29
C LEU A 37 -5.63 12.89 0.04
N CYS A 38 -6.32 13.55 -0.89
CA CYS A 38 -7.73 13.33 -1.19
C CYS A 38 -7.98 12.78 -2.61
N ARG A 39 -6.94 12.36 -3.33
CA ARG A 39 -7.10 11.90 -4.72
C ARG A 39 -6.02 10.92 -5.12
N GLU A 40 -6.47 9.73 -5.48
CA GLU A 40 -5.61 8.63 -5.88
C GLU A 40 -6.03 8.10 -7.25
N THR A 41 -5.07 7.62 -8.02
CA THR A 41 -5.35 6.88 -9.26
C THR A 41 -4.40 5.72 -9.36
N LYS A 42 -4.96 4.52 -9.21
CA LYS A 42 -4.24 3.25 -9.38
C LYS A 42 -4.75 2.48 -10.58
N TYR A 43 -3.88 1.63 -11.08
CA TYR A 43 -4.19 0.66 -12.12
C TYR A 43 -3.98 -0.72 -11.53
N ILE A 44 -4.93 -1.61 -11.78
CA ILE A 44 -4.95 -2.97 -11.27
C ILE A 44 -5.07 -3.92 -12.46
N HIS A 45 -4.21 -4.93 -12.50
CA HIS A 45 -4.38 -6.08 -13.35
C HIS A 45 -4.62 -7.30 -12.47
N THR A 46 -5.73 -7.99 -12.70
CA THR A 46 -6.19 -9.16 -11.96
C THR A 46 -6.65 -10.20 -12.96
N HIS A 47 -6.00 -11.37 -12.96
CA HIS A 47 -6.30 -12.47 -13.87
C HIS A 47 -6.24 -12.04 -15.36
N ASN A 48 -7.39 -11.80 -16.00
CA ASN A 48 -7.49 -11.36 -17.41
C ASN A 48 -8.08 -9.95 -17.59
N SER A 49 -8.27 -9.20 -16.50
CA SER A 49 -8.90 -7.88 -16.53
C SER A 49 -7.93 -6.78 -16.10
N TYR A 50 -8.07 -5.61 -16.72
CA TYR A 50 -7.28 -4.43 -16.42
C TYR A 50 -8.21 -3.29 -16.08
N HIS A 51 -7.97 -2.65 -14.94
CA HIS A 51 -8.81 -1.60 -14.41
C HIS A 51 -8.00 -0.36 -14.05
N LYS A 52 -8.61 0.80 -14.22
CA LYS A 52 -8.21 2.05 -13.61
C LYS A 52 -9.19 2.32 -12.46
N VAL A 53 -8.64 2.52 -11.27
CA VAL A 53 -9.40 2.91 -10.08
C VAL A 53 -9.05 4.35 -9.73
N ILE A 54 -10.06 5.20 -9.60
CA ILE A 54 -9.91 6.59 -9.19
C ILE A 54 -10.61 6.75 -7.84
N GLN A 55 -9.86 7.13 -6.82
CA GLN A 55 -10.42 7.47 -5.51
C GLN A 55 -10.38 8.98 -5.31
N ARG A 56 -11.47 9.58 -4.82
CA ARG A 56 -11.56 11.00 -4.52
C ARG A 56 -12.25 11.23 -3.18
N GLY A 57 -11.81 12.23 -2.45
CA GLY A 57 -12.33 12.56 -1.12
C GLY A 57 -11.52 11.91 0.00
N LEU A 58 -11.93 12.20 1.22
CA LEU A 58 -11.48 11.56 2.45
C LEU A 58 -12.66 10.77 3.03
N GLU A 59 -12.37 9.79 3.87
CA GLU A 59 -13.41 9.09 4.62
C GLU A 59 -14.23 10.09 5.46
N PRO A 60 -15.56 9.92 5.58
CA PRO A 60 -16.40 8.87 4.98
C PRO A 60 -16.92 9.20 3.57
N ALA A 61 -16.70 10.41 3.06
CA ALA A 61 -17.21 10.89 1.77
C ALA A 61 -16.36 10.44 0.57
N LYS A 62 -15.69 9.30 0.68
CA LYS A 62 -14.77 8.79 -0.34
C LYS A 62 -15.57 8.18 -1.49
N SER A 63 -15.32 8.64 -2.72
CA SER A 63 -15.87 8.05 -3.94
C SER A 63 -14.82 7.19 -4.65
N VAL A 64 -15.23 6.01 -5.12
CA VAL A 64 -14.38 5.08 -5.86
C VAL A 64 -14.99 4.80 -7.23
N ILE A 65 -14.24 5.07 -8.28
CA ILE A 65 -14.67 4.84 -9.67
C ILE A 65 -13.79 3.77 -10.29
N TYR A 66 -14.40 2.67 -10.72
CA TYR A 66 -13.76 1.59 -11.47
C TYR A 66 -14.02 1.78 -12.96
N LYS A 67 -12.95 1.77 -13.78
CA LYS A 67 -13.04 1.86 -15.24
C LYS A 67 -12.19 0.76 -15.89
N PRO A 68 -12.78 -0.12 -16.71
CA PRO A 68 -12.01 -1.05 -17.53
C PRO A 68 -11.02 -0.30 -18.45
N VAL A 69 -9.86 -0.88 -18.69
CA VAL A 69 -8.86 -0.36 -19.64
C VAL A 69 -8.26 -1.50 -20.45
N SER A 70 -7.69 -1.19 -21.62
CA SER A 70 -6.97 -2.20 -22.39
C SER A 70 -5.59 -2.51 -21.80
N LYS A 71 -5.08 -3.73 -22.08
CA LYS A 71 -3.70 -4.14 -21.76
C LYS A 71 -2.65 -3.15 -22.29
N LYS A 72 -2.85 -2.61 -23.51
CA LYS A 72 -1.98 -1.59 -24.11
C LYS A 72 -1.92 -0.32 -23.25
N LYS A 73 -3.08 0.20 -22.84
CA LYS A 73 -3.19 1.40 -21.99
C LYS A 73 -2.59 1.17 -20.60
N PHE A 74 -2.80 -0.01 -20.01
CA PHE A 74 -2.21 -0.39 -18.74
C PHE A 74 -0.67 -0.38 -18.80
N LYS A 75 -0.07 -1.06 -19.79
CA LYS A 75 1.38 -1.07 -20.01
C LYS A 75 1.95 0.33 -20.22
N GLN A 76 1.27 1.18 -21.00
CA GLN A 76 1.70 2.57 -21.21
C GLN A 76 1.71 3.37 -19.90
N LYS A 77 0.66 3.23 -19.07
CA LYS A 77 0.56 3.95 -17.80
C LYS A 77 1.52 3.43 -16.73
N LYS A 78 1.90 2.15 -16.78
CA LYS A 78 2.90 1.56 -15.89
C LYS A 78 4.28 2.22 -16.00
N LYS A 79 4.61 2.79 -17.17
CA LYS A 79 5.84 3.58 -17.36
C LYS A 79 5.81 4.93 -16.61
N LYS A 80 4.62 5.46 -16.34
CA LYS A 80 4.38 6.73 -15.61
C LYS A 80 3.99 6.48 -14.14
N ARG A 81 4.35 5.32 -13.60
CA ARG A 81 4.01 4.96 -12.22
C ARG A 81 4.77 5.83 -11.23
N LYS A 82 4.17 6.03 -10.06
CA LYS A 82 4.81 6.57 -8.86
C LYS A 82 5.18 5.39 -7.97
N GLY A 83 6.42 5.39 -7.46
CA GLY A 83 6.95 4.32 -6.62
C GLY A 83 7.08 2.96 -7.31
N ALA A 84 7.27 1.94 -6.49
CA ALA A 84 7.42 0.56 -6.92
C ALA A 84 6.05 -0.12 -7.13
N PRO A 85 5.84 -0.88 -8.22
CA PRO A 85 4.57 -1.55 -8.45
C PRO A 85 4.40 -2.70 -7.45
N ILE A 86 3.21 -2.83 -6.89
CA ILE A 86 2.82 -3.92 -6.01
C ILE A 86 2.51 -5.15 -6.85
N ARG A 87 3.11 -6.27 -6.46
CA ARG A 87 2.71 -7.60 -6.92
C ARG A 87 2.33 -8.41 -5.71
N LEU A 88 1.16 -9.02 -5.77
CA LEU A 88 0.65 -9.88 -4.71
C LEU A 88 -0.15 -11.01 -5.31
N ASP A 89 -0.23 -12.09 -4.54
CA ASP A 89 -1.22 -13.14 -4.73
C ASP A 89 -2.31 -12.92 -3.69
N ASP A 90 -3.55 -12.79 -4.15
CA ASP A 90 -4.72 -12.71 -3.28
C ASP A 90 -5.33 -14.10 -3.12
N TYR A 91 -5.30 -14.62 -1.89
CA TYR A 91 -5.82 -15.92 -1.52
C TYR A 91 -7.20 -15.76 -0.91
N LEU A 92 -8.21 -16.33 -1.57
CA LEU A 92 -9.58 -16.32 -1.07
C LEU A 92 -9.80 -17.50 -0.14
N LEU A 93 -10.11 -17.22 1.13
CA LEU A 93 -10.37 -18.22 2.16
C LEU A 93 -11.82 -18.13 2.62
N LYS A 94 -12.49 -19.28 2.66
CA LYS A 94 -13.80 -19.40 3.29
C LYS A 94 -13.60 -19.82 4.75
N LEU A 95 -13.97 -18.93 5.67
CA LEU A 95 -14.21 -19.22 7.07
C LEU A 95 -15.70 -19.58 7.24
N GLU A 96 -16.07 -20.19 8.36
CA GLU A 96 -17.44 -20.69 8.60
C GLU A 96 -18.52 -19.64 8.31
N THR A 97 -18.28 -18.38 8.70
CA THR A 97 -19.25 -17.30 8.62
C THR A 97 -18.92 -16.24 7.57
N CYS A 98 -17.75 -16.32 6.92
CA CYS A 98 -17.30 -15.26 6.03
C CYS A 98 -16.22 -15.69 5.05
N THR A 99 -16.10 -14.92 3.96
CA THR A 99 -14.98 -15.03 3.04
C THR A 99 -13.97 -13.93 3.37
N VAL A 100 -12.72 -14.33 3.59
CA VAL A 100 -11.60 -13.44 3.88
C VAL A 100 -10.53 -13.55 2.80
N HIS A 101 -9.67 -12.55 2.75
CA HIS A 101 -8.59 -12.47 1.77
C HIS A 101 -7.25 -12.46 2.48
N ILE A 102 -6.26 -13.16 1.93
CA ILE A 102 -4.87 -12.99 2.34
C ILE A 102 -4.09 -12.45 1.16
N GLU A 103 -3.58 -11.23 1.31
CA GLU A 103 -2.65 -10.63 0.37
C GLU A 103 -1.23 -11.08 0.72
N ALA A 104 -0.65 -11.95 -0.12
CA ALA A 104 0.76 -12.34 -0.02
C ALA A 104 1.59 -11.53 -1.00
N TYR A 105 2.47 -10.67 -0.47
CA TYR A 105 3.21 -9.71 -1.28
C TYR A 105 4.53 -10.26 -1.80
N HIS A 106 4.91 -9.81 -3.00
CA HIS A 106 6.10 -10.27 -3.73
C HIS A 106 7.19 -9.19 -3.88
N ARG A 107 8.37 -9.62 -4.33
CA ARG A 107 9.51 -8.74 -4.68
C ARG A 107 9.97 -7.87 -3.50
N HIS A 108 10.01 -6.55 -3.67
CA HIS A 108 10.39 -5.59 -2.63
C HIS A 108 9.48 -5.61 -1.39
N LEU A 109 8.29 -6.19 -1.50
CA LEU A 109 7.35 -6.41 -0.40
C LEU A 109 7.34 -7.87 0.09
N LYS A 110 8.28 -8.71 -0.35
CA LYS A 110 8.34 -10.13 0.04
C LYS A 110 8.35 -10.28 1.57
N GLY A 111 7.58 -11.25 2.06
CA GLY A 111 7.45 -11.55 3.48
C GLY A 111 6.41 -10.70 4.21
N LEU A 112 5.69 -9.82 3.51
CA LEU A 112 4.50 -9.16 4.02
C LEU A 112 3.26 -9.98 3.65
N TYR A 113 2.45 -10.29 4.66
CA TYR A 113 1.20 -11.04 4.54
C TYR A 113 0.12 -10.30 5.31
N ILE A 114 -0.96 -9.93 4.63
CA ILE A 114 -2.05 -9.16 5.25
C ILE A 114 -3.36 -9.94 5.09
N LEU A 115 -3.99 -10.26 6.21
CA LEU A 115 -5.37 -10.74 6.23
C LEU A 115 -6.31 -9.53 6.13
N ILE A 116 -7.15 -9.52 5.11
CA ILE A 116 -8.23 -8.55 4.93
C ILE A 116 -9.55 -9.23 5.26
N VAL A 117 -10.21 -8.73 6.29
CA VAL A 117 -11.51 -9.25 6.75
C VAL A 117 -12.56 -8.18 6.52
N PRO A 118 -13.62 -8.44 5.76
CA PRO A 118 -14.73 -7.49 5.62
C PRO A 118 -15.35 -7.14 6.97
N ASP A 119 -15.70 -5.87 7.21
CA ASP A 119 -16.17 -5.42 8.53
C ASP A 119 -17.54 -6.01 8.88
N ASN A 120 -18.36 -6.36 7.88
CA ASN A 120 -19.60 -7.13 8.07
C ASN A 120 -19.36 -8.55 8.62
N CYS A 121 -18.12 -9.03 8.62
CA CYS A 121 -17.72 -10.31 9.20
C CYS A 121 -17.30 -10.16 10.67
N PHE A 122 -17.21 -8.94 11.20
CA PHE A 122 -16.86 -8.63 12.59
C PHE A 122 -18.11 -8.29 13.42
N THR A 123 -18.73 -9.31 14.00
CA THR A 123 -19.62 -9.20 15.16
C THR A 123 -18.80 -9.39 16.44
N HIS A 124 -19.36 -9.06 17.60
CA HIS A 124 -18.69 -9.29 18.89
C HIS A 124 -18.27 -10.77 19.05
N GLU A 125 -19.12 -11.71 18.64
CA GLU A 125 -18.82 -13.14 18.63
C GLU A 125 -17.76 -13.57 17.62
N THR A 126 -17.79 -13.05 16.38
CA THR A 126 -16.83 -13.50 15.36
C THR A 126 -15.43 -12.94 15.57
N SER A 127 -15.29 -11.81 16.26
CA SER A 127 -13.98 -11.25 16.60
C SER A 127 -13.15 -12.19 17.49
N LYS A 128 -13.78 -12.84 18.48
CA LYS A 128 -13.15 -13.86 19.33
C LYS A 128 -12.86 -15.12 18.51
N LYS A 129 -13.83 -15.57 17.72
CA LYS A 129 -13.69 -16.75 16.86
C LYS A 129 -12.59 -16.62 15.81
N LEU A 130 -12.27 -15.41 15.34
CA LEU A 130 -11.20 -15.23 14.35
C LEU A 130 -9.87 -15.78 14.86
N HIS A 131 -9.52 -15.53 16.12
CA HIS A 131 -8.29 -16.05 16.72
C HIS A 131 -8.29 -17.57 16.86
N ASP A 132 -9.48 -18.17 17.03
CA ASP A 132 -9.68 -19.61 17.15
C ASP A 132 -9.65 -20.34 15.79
N THR A 133 -9.69 -19.61 14.68
CA THR A 133 -9.56 -20.21 13.34
C THR A 133 -8.13 -20.70 13.08
N TYR A 134 -7.99 -21.61 12.12
CA TYR A 134 -6.67 -22.08 11.67
C TYR A 134 -5.75 -20.95 11.17
N ILE A 135 -6.31 -19.81 10.76
CA ILE A 135 -5.55 -18.63 10.35
C ILE A 135 -5.28 -17.65 11.49
N GLY A 136 -6.19 -17.59 12.47
CA GLY A 136 -6.14 -16.67 13.60
C GLY A 136 -4.86 -16.75 14.41
N LYS A 137 -4.34 -17.96 14.61
CA LYS A 137 -3.06 -18.19 15.29
C LYS A 137 -1.85 -17.56 14.60
N TYR A 138 -1.95 -17.12 13.34
CA TYR A 138 -0.85 -16.43 12.64
C TYR A 138 -0.97 -14.92 12.68
N ILE A 139 -2.06 -14.37 13.24
CA ILE A 139 -2.21 -12.93 13.41
C ILE A 139 -1.13 -12.43 14.38
N GLU A 140 -0.31 -11.50 13.91
CA GLU A 140 0.72 -10.82 14.69
C GLU A 140 0.17 -9.56 15.33
N SER A 141 -0.57 -8.74 14.55
CA SER A 141 -1.13 -7.48 15.03
C SER A 141 -2.27 -6.98 14.16
N ASP A 142 -3.19 -6.21 14.74
CA ASP A 142 -4.17 -5.41 14.00
C ASP A 142 -3.48 -4.16 13.42
N VAL A 143 -3.48 -4.06 12.09
CA VAL A 143 -2.89 -2.93 11.33
C VAL A 143 -3.97 -2.12 10.63
N SER A 144 -5.24 -2.28 11.00
CA SER A 144 -6.37 -1.60 10.37
C SER A 144 -6.23 -0.09 10.39
N ASN A 145 -5.68 0.46 11.49
CA ASN A 145 -5.48 1.90 11.70
C ASN A 145 -4.07 2.38 11.35
N ASP A 146 -3.20 1.49 10.88
CA ASP A 146 -1.83 1.85 10.53
C ASP A 146 -1.73 2.14 9.02
N PRO A 147 -1.58 3.42 8.62
CA PRO A 147 -1.53 3.78 7.21
C PRO A 147 -0.34 3.14 6.49
N ARG A 148 0.74 2.79 7.18
CA ARG A 148 1.93 2.19 6.54
C ARG A 148 1.59 0.92 5.75
N TYR A 149 0.53 0.21 6.13
CA TYR A 149 0.06 -1.01 5.48
C TYR A 149 -0.98 -0.76 4.37
N GLU A 150 -1.35 0.49 4.08
CA GLU A 150 -2.17 0.77 2.89
C GLU A 150 -1.32 0.67 1.62
N GLN A 151 -1.91 0.13 0.55
CA GLN A 151 -1.25 -0.08 -0.75
C GLN A 151 -0.53 1.16 -1.31
N LYS A 152 -1.07 2.38 -1.09
CA LYS A 152 -0.42 3.61 -1.57
C LYS A 152 0.92 3.86 -0.87
N TYR A 153 1.00 3.56 0.43
CA TYR A 153 2.21 3.72 1.22
C TYR A 153 3.19 2.58 1.00
N LEU A 154 2.71 1.35 0.85
CA LEU A 154 3.55 0.22 0.41
C LEU A 154 4.24 0.49 -0.94
N THR A 155 3.52 1.13 -1.88
CA THR A 155 4.06 1.54 -3.20
C THR A 155 5.19 2.57 -3.07
N LEU A 156 5.04 3.54 -2.16
CA LEU A 156 5.96 4.65 -2.00
C LEU A 156 7.16 4.29 -1.11
N PHE A 157 6.94 3.51 -0.06
CA PHE A 157 7.90 3.32 1.03
C PHE A 157 8.36 1.87 1.24
N GLY A 158 7.73 0.91 0.56
CA GLY A 158 8.09 -0.50 0.66
C GLY A 158 7.51 -1.18 1.91
N ASN A 159 8.18 -2.24 2.37
CA ASN A 159 7.66 -3.12 3.42
C ASN A 159 7.91 -2.49 4.82
N PRO A 160 6.85 -2.12 5.58
CA PRO A 160 6.98 -1.48 6.88
C PRO A 160 7.76 -2.30 7.91
N SER A 161 7.66 -3.64 7.84
CA SER A 161 8.34 -4.57 8.76
C SER A 161 9.84 -4.68 8.51
N ARG A 162 10.29 -4.35 7.29
CA ARG A 162 11.73 -4.34 6.93
C ARG A 162 12.32 -2.94 6.93
N ASN A 163 11.46 -1.95 6.78
CA ASN A 163 11.83 -0.57 6.59
C ASN A 163 10.85 0.31 7.38
N PRO A 164 11.06 0.46 8.69
CA PRO A 164 10.32 1.45 9.47
C PRO A 164 10.72 2.84 8.97
N TYR A 165 9.91 3.47 8.11
CA TYR A 165 10.11 4.83 7.57
C TYR A 165 11.60 5.21 7.43
N ASN A 166 12.36 4.54 6.55
CA ASN A 166 13.75 4.89 6.34
C ASN A 166 13.81 6.24 5.60
N ILE A 167 14.00 7.29 6.40
CA ILE A 167 14.17 8.67 5.96
C ILE A 167 15.23 8.81 4.86
N TYR A 168 16.27 7.97 4.85
CA TYR A 168 17.33 7.99 3.84
C TYR A 168 16.84 7.54 2.45
N THR A 169 15.82 6.68 2.40
CA THR A 169 15.19 6.31 1.11
C THR A 169 14.38 7.48 0.57
N ILE A 170 13.66 8.19 1.44
CA ILE A 170 12.90 9.39 1.07
C ILE A 170 13.85 10.49 0.59
N PHE A 171 14.97 10.71 1.28
CA PHE A 171 16.03 11.63 0.87
C PHE A 171 16.53 11.33 -0.55
N LYS A 172 16.90 10.08 -0.80
CA LYS A 172 17.36 9.63 -2.12
C LYS A 172 16.30 9.83 -3.21
N ASP A 173 15.04 9.59 -2.91
CA ASP A 173 13.96 9.77 -3.88
C ASP A 173 13.64 11.26 -4.15
N LEU A 174 13.86 12.16 -3.18
CA LEU A 174 13.82 13.61 -3.36
C LEU A 174 14.98 14.10 -4.23
N GLU A 175 16.21 13.68 -3.95
CA GLU A 175 17.40 14.00 -4.77
C GLU A 175 17.22 13.55 -6.24
N GLN A 176 16.65 12.36 -6.44
CA GLN A 176 16.41 11.78 -7.76
C GLN A 176 15.12 12.29 -8.42
N LYS A 177 14.43 13.26 -7.81
CA LYS A 177 13.16 13.85 -8.31
C LYS A 177 12.08 12.80 -8.61
N ARG A 178 12.11 11.67 -7.91
CA ARG A 178 11.09 10.61 -8.00
C ARG A 178 9.84 10.98 -7.22
N ILE A 179 10.04 11.79 -6.17
CA ILE A 179 9.04 12.43 -5.33
C ILE A 179 9.19 13.93 -5.56
N ALA A 180 8.08 14.64 -5.75
CA ALA A 180 8.14 16.05 -6.17
C ALA A 180 8.42 17.02 -5.02
N SER A 181 8.04 16.64 -3.79
CA SER A 181 8.26 17.45 -2.58
C SER A 181 8.07 16.61 -1.32
N ALA A 182 8.58 17.09 -0.19
CA ALA A 182 8.36 16.51 1.13
C ALA A 182 6.87 16.33 1.47
N THR A 183 6.01 17.24 0.98
CA THR A 183 4.56 17.19 1.23
C THR A 183 3.86 16.00 0.56
N GLU A 184 4.48 15.32 -0.40
CA GLU A 184 3.92 14.09 -1.00
C GLU A 184 4.11 12.86 -0.09
N VAL A 185 5.03 12.93 0.87
CA VAL A 185 5.46 11.79 1.69
C VAL A 185 5.23 11.96 3.17
N ILE A 186 5.16 13.19 3.67
CA ILE A 186 4.83 13.47 5.07
C ILE A 186 3.38 13.08 5.34
N THR A 187 3.16 12.26 6.36
CA THR A 187 1.83 11.84 6.82
C THR A 187 1.63 12.23 8.29
N LYS A 188 0.38 12.24 8.76
CA LYS A 188 0.06 12.64 10.14
C LYS A 188 0.59 11.65 11.19
N GLU A 189 0.91 10.45 10.76
CA GLU A 189 1.34 9.31 11.58
C GLU A 189 2.86 9.13 11.56
N MET A 190 3.56 9.90 10.72
CA MET A 190 5.02 9.98 10.74
C MET A 190 5.46 10.65 12.03
N LYS A 191 6.55 10.13 12.65
CA LYS A 191 7.15 10.80 13.81
C LYS A 191 7.50 12.24 13.45
N SER A 192 7.13 13.19 14.30
CA SER A 192 7.34 14.62 14.02
C SER A 192 8.79 14.94 13.67
N ALA A 193 9.76 14.30 14.34
CA ALA A 193 11.18 14.46 14.04
C ALA A 193 11.54 14.04 12.60
N ASP A 194 10.96 12.95 12.09
CA ASP A 194 11.22 12.47 10.74
C ASP A 194 10.52 13.34 9.69
N ALA A 195 9.31 13.81 9.98
CA ALA A 195 8.60 14.76 9.13
C ALA A 195 9.39 16.08 8.97
N VAL A 196 9.93 16.61 10.07
CA VAL A 196 10.78 17.80 10.06
C VAL A 196 12.06 17.57 9.25
N ARG A 197 12.74 16.44 9.47
CA ARG A 197 13.95 16.08 8.71
C ARG A 197 13.70 16.04 7.20
N ILE A 198 12.61 15.39 6.78
CA ILE A 198 12.21 15.29 5.37
C ILE A 198 11.89 16.66 4.79
N TYR A 199 11.14 17.49 5.52
CA TYR A 199 10.81 18.85 5.09
C TYR A 199 12.05 19.71 4.90
N LEU A 200 12.95 19.74 5.90
CA LEU A 200 14.18 20.53 5.84
C LEU A 200 15.10 20.06 4.70
N TYR A 201 15.19 18.76 4.49
CA TYR A 201 16.01 18.19 3.43
C TYR A 201 15.49 18.53 2.02
N ASP A 202 14.17 18.50 1.80
CA ASP A 202 13.54 18.97 0.56
C ASP A 202 13.86 20.45 0.28
N LYS A 203 13.79 21.32 1.32
CA LYS A 203 14.19 22.73 1.20
C LYS A 203 15.67 22.91 0.90
N TYR A 204 16.53 22.09 1.51
CA TYR A 204 17.96 22.12 1.24
C TYR A 204 18.29 21.78 -0.22
N ILE A 205 17.68 20.73 -0.79
CA ILE A 205 17.87 20.37 -2.20
C ILE A 205 17.42 21.51 -3.13
N LEU A 206 16.25 22.11 -2.87
CA LEU A 206 15.75 23.23 -3.66
C LEU A 206 16.70 24.43 -3.63
N LEU A 207 17.29 24.71 -2.48
CA LEU A 207 18.28 25.77 -2.32
C LEU A 207 19.56 25.46 -3.12
N LEU A 208 20.08 24.22 -3.04
CA LEU A 208 21.25 23.79 -3.78
C LEU A 208 21.04 23.88 -5.31
N ASP A 209 19.88 23.44 -5.80
CA ASP A 209 19.54 23.52 -7.22
C ASP A 209 19.50 25.00 -7.66
N THR A 210 18.93 25.88 -6.84
CA THR A 210 18.86 27.33 -7.10
C THR A 210 20.25 27.96 -7.18
N VAL A 211 21.14 27.65 -6.23
CA VAL A 211 22.52 28.15 -6.20
C VAL A 211 23.29 27.68 -7.44
N LYS A 212 23.15 26.42 -7.84
CA LYS A 212 23.80 25.87 -9.04
C LYS A 212 23.34 26.57 -10.32
N THR A 213 22.06 26.88 -10.46
CA THR A 213 21.58 27.66 -11.61
C THR A 213 22.21 29.06 -11.65
N LEU A 214 22.26 29.76 -10.51
CA LEU A 214 22.85 31.10 -10.44
C LEU A 214 24.35 31.11 -10.79
N GLN A 215 25.09 30.07 -10.42
CA GLN A 215 26.52 29.94 -10.73
C GLN A 215 26.81 29.60 -12.19
N ASN A 216 25.86 29.01 -12.93
CA ASN A 216 26.04 28.67 -14.35
C ASN A 216 25.61 29.81 -15.29
N ASP A 217 24.88 30.80 -14.77
CA ASP A 217 24.42 31.99 -15.50
C ASP A 217 25.38 33.19 -15.34
N THR A 218 26.54 32.99 -14.69
CA THR A 218 27.64 33.98 -14.53
C THR A 218 28.88 33.53 -15.28
#